data_AF-A0A354HFM6-F1
#
_entry.id   AF-A0A354HFM6-F1
#
_cell.length_a   1.000
_cell.length_b   1.000
_cell.length_c   1.000
_cell.angle_alpha   90.00
_cell.angle_beta   90.00
_cell.angle_gamma   90.00
#
_symmetry.space_group_name_H-M   'P 1'
#
loop_
_entity.id
_entity.type
_entity.pdbx_description
1 polymer ?
#
loop_
_entity_poly.entity_id
_entity_poly.type
_entity_poly.pdbx_seq_one_letter_code
_entity_poly.pdbx_strand_id
1 'polypeptide(L)'
;MNIKTPLPAGIKAVIFDLDGTLLDTEKLLFRYWREAASQFGYDMSPEQALTLRSLTHRLVQPLFTEWFGEGCDYRQLRERRMKLMQEHIDKFGIETKKGASELLS
;
A
#
# COMPACT_ATOMS: atom_id res chain seq x y z
N MET A 1 19.71 -2.60 24.67
CA MET A 1 19.64 -3.99 25.15
C MET A 1 18.52 -4.66 24.36
N ASN A 2 18.85 -5.42 23.31
CA ASN A 2 17.86 -6.14 22.50
C ASN A 2 17.62 -7.50 23.12
N ILE A 3 16.57 -7.61 23.93
CA ILE A 3 16.12 -8.91 24.43
C ILE A 3 15.28 -9.52 23.32
N LYS A 4 15.87 -10.45 22.55
CA LYS A 4 15.10 -11.31 21.64
C LYS A 4 14.31 -12.29 22.52
N THR A 5 13.03 -12.04 22.70
CA THR A 5 12.15 -13.01 23.35
C THR A 5 12.07 -14.24 22.44
N PRO A 6 12.42 -15.44 22.93
CA PRO A 6 12.31 -16.65 22.13
C PRO A 6 10.85 -16.89 21.75
N LEU A 7 10.63 -17.50 20.58
CA LEU A 7 9.30 -17.96 20.19
C LEU A 7 8.73 -18.91 21.26
N PRO A 8 7.39 -18.93 21.47
CA PRO A 8 6.76 -19.87 22.37
C PRO A 8 7.17 -21.33 22.08
N ALA A 9 7.26 -22.14 23.14
CA ALA A 9 7.63 -23.54 23.02
C ALA A 9 6.68 -24.27 22.05
N GLY A 10 7.24 -25.06 21.13
CA GLY A 10 6.50 -25.82 20.14
C GLY A 10 6.33 -25.16 18.78
N ILE A 11 6.63 -23.86 18.64
CA ILE A 11 6.65 -23.19 17.33
C ILE A 11 7.90 -23.59 16.55
N LYS A 12 7.71 -24.05 15.30
CA LYS A 12 8.79 -24.49 14.41
C LYS A 12 8.98 -23.60 13.19
N ALA A 13 7.97 -22.81 12.84
CA ALA A 13 7.99 -21.91 11.69
C ALA A 13 7.05 -20.73 11.92
N VAL A 14 7.35 -19.61 11.26
CA VAL A 14 6.49 -18.44 11.15
C VAL A 14 6.43 -18.06 9.67
N ILE A 15 5.24 -17.83 9.14
CA ILE A 15 5.02 -17.38 7.76
C ILE A 15 4.67 -15.90 7.83
N PHE A 16 5.45 -15.07 7.14
CA PHE A 16 5.19 -13.65 7.00
C PHE A 16 4.60 -13.37 5.63
N ASP A 17 3.57 -12.54 5.60
CA ASP A 17 3.22 -11.82 4.38
C ASP A 17 4.33 -10.81 4.03
N LEU A 18 4.37 -10.34 2.79
CA LEU A 18 5.43 -9.44 2.32
C LEU A 18 4.96 -7.98 2.39
N ASP A 19 3.95 -7.64 1.61
CA ASP A 19 3.43 -6.28 1.45
C ASP A 19 2.68 -5.82 2.70
N GLY A 20 3.03 -4.65 3.21
CA GLY A 20 2.44 -4.12 4.45
C GLY A 20 2.96 -4.77 5.74
N THR A 21 3.63 -5.93 5.64
CA THR A 21 4.20 -6.67 6.78
C THR A 21 5.72 -6.52 6.87
N LEU A 22 6.47 -7.02 5.88
CA LEU A 22 7.94 -6.88 5.82
C LEU A 22 8.36 -5.64 5.02
N LEU A 23 7.61 -5.31 3.97
CA LEU A 23 7.80 -4.12 3.15
C LEU A 23 6.73 -3.07 3.48
N ASP A 24 7.11 -1.80 3.53
CA ASP A 24 6.20 -0.71 3.86
C ASP A 24 5.47 -0.15 2.63
N THR A 25 4.94 -1.05 1.79
CA THR A 25 4.30 -0.69 0.51
C THR A 25 3.02 0.12 0.68
N GLU A 26 2.38 0.06 1.85
CA GLU A 26 1.19 0.87 2.19
C GLU A 26 1.45 2.39 2.17
N LYS A 27 2.68 2.83 2.50
CA LYS A 27 3.08 4.24 2.36
C LYS A 27 2.97 4.71 0.91
N LEU A 28 3.45 3.87 -0.01
CA LEU A 28 3.43 4.17 -1.43
C LEU A 28 2.01 4.11 -2.00
N LEU A 29 1.20 3.13 -1.58
CA LEU A 29 -0.21 3.05 -1.97
C LEU A 29 -0.97 4.30 -1.52
N PHE A 30 -0.82 4.70 -0.26
CA PHE A 30 -1.46 5.90 0.29
C PHE A 30 -1.07 7.16 -0.47
N ARG A 31 0.23 7.35 -0.72
CA ARG A 31 0.74 8.51 -1.44
C ARG A 31 0.24 8.55 -2.88
N TYR A 32 0.44 7.47 -3.63
CA TYR A 32 0.29 7.51 -5.09
C TYR A 32 -1.15 7.36 -5.56
N TRP A 33 -2.05 6.86 -4.73
CA TRP A 33 -3.48 7.00 -5.01
C TRP A 33 -3.93 8.46 -4.97
N ARG A 34 -3.52 9.21 -3.95
CA ARG A 34 -3.86 10.63 -3.81
C ARG A 34 -3.20 11.47 -4.89
N GLU A 35 -1.92 11.19 -5.20
CA GLU A 35 -1.20 11.89 -6.25
C GLU A 35 -1.80 11.63 -7.64
N ALA A 36 -2.18 10.38 -7.95
CA ALA A 36 -2.89 10.07 -9.19
C ALA A 36 -4.24 10.79 -9.26
N ALA A 37 -5.05 10.71 -8.19
CA ALA A 37 -6.34 11.39 -8.10
C ALA A 37 -6.22 12.90 -8.37
N SER A 38 -5.27 13.55 -7.71
CA SER A 38 -5.02 14.99 -7.87
C SER A 38 -4.66 15.37 -9.31
N GLN A 39 -3.88 14.55 -10.03
CA GLN A 39 -3.52 14.81 -11.43
C GLN A 39 -4.71 14.75 -12.39
N PHE A 40 -5.79 14.08 -12.01
CA PHE A 40 -7.06 14.04 -12.76
C PHE A 40 -8.14 14.97 -12.18
N GLY A 41 -7.77 15.85 -11.25
CA GLY A 41 -8.68 16.84 -10.67
C GLY A 41 -9.57 16.33 -9.54
N TYR A 42 -9.28 15.14 -8.99
CA TYR A 42 -10.01 14.58 -7.85
C TYR A 42 -9.27 14.85 -6.54
N ASP A 43 -9.99 15.36 -5.54
CA ASP A 43 -9.47 15.51 -4.18
C ASP A 43 -9.74 14.23 -3.39
N MET A 44 -8.73 13.35 -3.33
CA MET A 44 -8.82 12.12 -2.55
C MET A 44 -8.38 12.35 -1.10
N SER A 45 -9.31 12.13 -0.18
CA SER A 45 -9.05 12.26 1.25
C SER A 45 -8.04 11.20 1.75
N PRO A 46 -7.32 11.48 2.84
CA PRO A 46 -6.51 10.48 3.52
C PRO A 46 -7.30 9.20 3.86
N GLU A 47 -8.52 9.34 4.36
CA GLU A 47 -9.40 8.24 4.77
C GLU A 47 -9.80 7.37 3.58
N GLN A 48 -10.12 7.98 2.44
CA GLN A 48 -10.37 7.26 1.19
C GLN A 48 -9.12 6.48 0.76
N ALA A 49 -7.94 7.10 0.76
CA ALA A 49 -6.70 6.44 0.38
C ALA A 49 -6.32 5.29 1.33
N LEU A 50 -6.62 5.42 2.63
CA LEU A 50 -6.48 4.36 3.63
C LEU A 50 -7.46 3.20 3.38
N THR A 51 -8.70 3.51 2.99
CA THR A 51 -9.76 2.53 2.72
C THR A 51 -9.39 1.59 1.57
N LEU A 52 -8.61 2.07 0.60
CA LEU A 52 -8.16 1.27 -0.55
C LEU A 52 -7.15 0.18 -0.20
N ARG A 53 -6.57 0.20 1.00
CA ARG A 53 -5.63 -0.83 1.45
C ARG A 53 -6.36 -2.16 1.60
N SER A 54 -5.69 -3.24 1.21
CA SER A 54 -6.23 -4.62 1.26
C SER A 54 -7.43 -4.90 0.37
N LEU A 55 -7.92 -3.93 -0.42
CA LEU A 55 -9.01 -4.15 -1.36
C LEU A 55 -8.50 -4.65 -2.71
N THR A 56 -9.22 -5.62 -3.27
CA THR A 56 -9.01 -6.04 -4.66
C THR A 56 -9.56 -5.00 -5.62
N HIS A 57 -9.04 -4.96 -6.85
CA HIS A 57 -9.51 -4.03 -7.89
C HIS A 57 -11.04 -4.07 -8.11
N ARG A 58 -11.67 -5.23 -7.88
CA ARG A 58 -13.13 -5.42 -8.02
C ARG A 58 -13.93 -4.61 -6.98
N LEU A 59 -13.39 -4.44 -5.79
CA LEU A 59 -14.00 -3.66 -4.71
C LEU A 59 -13.62 -2.18 -4.79
N VAL A 60 -12.46 -1.87 -5.35
CA VAL A 60 -11.99 -0.49 -5.50
C VAL A 60 -12.79 0.29 -6.55
N GLN A 61 -13.10 -0.32 -7.70
CA GLN A 61 -13.77 0.40 -8.79
C GLN A 61 -15.12 1.04 -8.36
N PRO A 62 -16.03 0.33 -7.67
CA PRO A 62 -17.27 0.94 -7.18
C PRO A 62 -17.04 2.14 -6.24
N LEU A 63 -16.01 2.10 -5.39
CA LEU A 63 -15.69 3.20 -4.47
C LEU A 63 -15.28 4.47 -5.23
N PHE A 64 -14.52 4.34 -6.33
CA PHE A 64 -14.15 5.49 -7.15
C PHE A 64 -15.38 6.13 -7.81
N THR A 65 -16.31 5.32 -8.30
CA THR A 65 -17.59 5.82 -8.83
C THR A 65 -18.42 6.52 -7.74
N GLU A 66 -18.46 5.96 -6.53
CA GLU A 66 -19.16 6.57 -5.38
C GLU A 66 -18.53 7.92 -4.99
N TRP A 67 -17.19 8.00 -4.92
CA TRP A 67 -16.49 9.20 -4.45
C TRP A 67 -16.39 10.30 -5.48
N PHE A 68 -16.24 9.95 -6.76
CA PHE A 68 -15.89 10.89 -7.82
C PHE A 68 -16.89 10.93 -8.99
N GLY A 69 -17.94 10.10 -8.93
CA GLY A 69 -19.03 10.05 -9.90
C GLY A 69 -18.80 9.08 -11.07
N GLU A 70 -19.86 8.87 -11.87
CA GLU A 70 -19.87 7.95 -13.02
C GLU A 70 -18.88 8.33 -14.13
N GLY A 71 -18.50 9.60 -14.22
CA GLY A 71 -17.49 10.07 -15.17
C GLY A 71 -16.04 9.75 -14.77
N CYS A 72 -15.81 9.14 -13.61
CA CYS A 72 -14.47 8.80 -13.13
C CYS A 72 -13.89 7.60 -13.88
N ASP A 73 -12.84 7.84 -14.67
CA ASP A 73 -12.07 6.77 -15.31
C ASP A 73 -11.12 6.10 -14.30
N TYR A 74 -11.67 5.15 -13.54
CA TYR A 74 -10.89 4.34 -12.59
C TYR A 74 -9.68 3.64 -13.23
N ARG A 75 -9.80 3.21 -14.49
CA ARG A 75 -8.72 2.49 -15.16
C ARG A 75 -7.54 3.42 -15.37
N GLN A 76 -7.79 4.63 -15.88
CA GLN A 76 -6.76 5.65 -16.08
C GLN A 76 -6.08 6.04 -14.76
N LEU A 77 -6.86 6.22 -13.68
CA LEU A 77 -6.33 6.49 -12.34
C LEU A 77 -5.43 5.36 -11.82
N ARG A 78 -5.87 4.11 -11.97
CA ARG A 78 -5.09 2.94 -11.55
C ARG A 78 -3.79 2.81 -12.33
N GLU A 79 -3.83 2.97 -13.65
CA GLU A 79 -2.64 2.93 -14.52
C GLU A 79 -1.64 4.02 -14.11
N ARG A 80 -2.12 5.25 -13.87
CA ARG A 80 -1.25 6.34 -13.42
C ARG A 80 -0.64 6.08 -12.05
N ARG A 81 -1.42 5.60 -11.08
CA ARG A 81 -0.93 5.22 -9.76
C ARG A 81 0.16 4.16 -9.85
N MET A 82 -0.03 3.14 -10.68
CA MET A 82 0.99 2.09 -10.89
C MET A 82 2.28 2.66 -11.46
N LYS A 83 2.18 3.55 -12.45
CA LYS A 83 3.36 4.21 -13.05
C LYS A 83 4.13 5.05 -12.01
N LEU A 84 3.43 5.88 -11.24
CA LEU A 84 4.04 6.70 -10.19
C LEU A 84 4.75 5.85 -9.12
N MET A 85 4.11 4.75 -8.71
CA MET A 85 4.70 3.82 -7.76
C MET A 85 5.92 3.10 -8.34
N GLN A 86 5.89 2.68 -9.61
CA GLN A 86 7.05 2.07 -10.27
C GLN A 86 8.23 3.04 -10.37
N GLU A 87 7.98 4.29 -10.80
CA GLU A 87 8.99 5.36 -10.87
C GLU A 87 9.64 5.61 -9.50
N HIS A 88 8.86 5.52 -8.41
CA HIS A 88 9.40 5.59 -7.05
C HIS A 88 10.33 4.42 -6.74
N ILE A 89 9.86 3.19 -7.00
CA ILE A 89 10.58 1.96 -6.68
C ILE A 89 11.90 1.91 -7.45
N ASP A 90 11.89 2.26 -8.73
CA ASP A 90 13.10 2.27 -9.57
C ASP A 90 14.15 3.26 -9.06
N LYS A 91 13.70 4.38 -8.49
CA LYS A 91 14.58 5.47 -8.04
C LYS A 91 15.05 5.32 -6.59
N PHE A 92 14.20 4.84 -5.70
CA PHE A 92 14.42 4.86 -4.26
C PHE A 92 14.37 3.48 -3.61
N GLY A 93 13.91 2.45 -4.34
CA GLY A 93 13.63 1.14 -3.79
C GLY A 93 12.32 1.11 -2.99
N ILE A 94 12.17 0.05 -2.19
CA ILE A 94 11.04 -0.14 -1.26
C ILE A 94 11.62 -0.19 0.16
N GLU A 95 11.05 0.62 1.05
CA GLU A 95 11.41 0.60 2.48
C GLU A 95 10.93 -0.68 3.16
N THR A 96 11.73 -1.21 4.09
CA THR A 96 11.31 -2.26 5.01
C THR A 96 10.44 -1.69 6.13
N LYS A 97 9.48 -2.47 6.65
CA LYS A 97 8.73 -2.11 7.84
C LYS A 97 9.66 -2.01 9.04
N LYS A 98 9.40 -1.06 9.94
CA LYS A 98 10.16 -0.90 11.18
C LYS A 98 10.13 -2.21 11.98
N GLY A 99 11.29 -2.76 12.32
CA GLY A 99 11.41 -4.01 13.07
C GLY A 99 11.53 -5.27 12.20
N ALA A 100 11.35 -5.18 10.88
CA ALA A 100 11.37 -6.35 10.00
C ALA A 100 12.75 -7.04 9.98
N SER A 101 13.83 -6.26 9.87
CA SER A 101 15.20 -6.80 9.89
C SER A 101 15.55 -7.42 11.24
N GLU A 102 15.15 -6.78 12.34
CA GLU A 102 15.37 -7.30 13.69
C GLU A 102 14.62 -8.60 13.93
N LEU A 103 13.37 -8.69 13.45
CA LEU A 103 12.51 -9.86 13.57
C LEU A 103 13.05 -11.08 12.80
N LEU A 104 13.70 -10.86 11.66
CA LEU A 104 14.26 -11.92 10.81
C LEU A 104 15.71 -12.29 11.14
N SER A 105 16.34 -11.59 12.09
CA SER A 105 17.76 -11.79 12.48
C SER A 105 17.99 -12.85 13.54
#